data_AF-A0AAJ8B3N0-F1
#
_entry.id   AF-A0AAJ8B3N0-F1
#
_cell.length_a   1.000
_cell.length_b   1.000
_cell.length_c   1.000
_cell.angle_alpha   90.00
_cell.angle_beta   90.00
_cell.angle_gamma   90.00
#
_symmetry.space_group_name_H-M   'P 1'
#
loop_
_entity.id
_entity.type
_entity.pdbx_description
1 polymer ?
#
loop_
_entity_poly.entity_id
_entity_poly.type
_entity_poly.pdbx_seq_one_letter_code
_entity_poly.pdbx_strand_id
1 'polypeptide(L)'
;MNRTFSIIAPHFPKFKTDDWFAWFHVKLVTLLPSFSAVMLKNATSDINCTNYHVVVSGMAKAFPSISSQGQEEITDVMVGYLKKSVSVINTPVCRQGIQSDAQWLEKNLGPFSTRAKYSDLKVFNISGVAVVENLSPKQKAELILDPDSNALENENIVREVFTSLTESPDTEQLSQFFQAYSDINKQRNITIVENPAVRDIILNLTLTALAPEFEDFGPEDYKLWFQVYLVTVMASLHPGSLAVIPSNISCASYAAMYEIIFLKSKVRHFGFCTMSKCGFRQVTKMCVFFPQTHWPRAKFENPATAAFTGCEIKQRVTQGDIRTYVDIIFQISQLPLL
;
A
#
# COMPACT_ATOMS: atom_id res chain seq x y z
N MET A 1 6.84 -33.25 -17.69
CA MET A 1 5.41 -33.20 -17.31
C MET A 1 4.47 -33.67 -18.42
N ASN A 2 4.49 -33.10 -19.63
CA ASN A 2 3.52 -33.41 -20.72
C ASN A 2 3.24 -34.91 -20.95
N ARG A 3 4.29 -35.73 -21.11
CA ARG A 3 4.15 -37.19 -21.30
C ARG A 3 3.45 -37.86 -20.11
N THR A 4 3.85 -37.52 -18.88
CA THR A 4 3.22 -38.02 -17.65
C THR A 4 1.74 -37.66 -17.61
N PHE A 5 1.39 -36.41 -17.95
CA PHE A 5 0.02 -35.95 -17.96
C PHE A 5 -0.85 -36.70 -18.98
N SER A 6 -0.35 -36.91 -20.20
CA SER A 6 -1.05 -37.69 -21.23
C SER A 6 -1.33 -39.14 -20.82
N ILE A 7 -0.50 -39.72 -19.95
CA ILE A 7 -0.70 -41.08 -19.43
C ILE A 7 -1.75 -41.08 -18.32
N ILE A 8 -1.68 -40.14 -17.37
CA ILE A 8 -2.53 -40.16 -16.18
C ILE A 8 -3.92 -39.52 -16.38
N ALA A 9 -4.03 -38.46 -17.19
CA ALA A 9 -5.27 -37.68 -17.33
C ALA A 9 -6.50 -38.52 -17.73
N PRO A 10 -6.39 -39.53 -18.62
CA PRO A 10 -7.52 -40.42 -18.92
C PRO A 10 -8.05 -41.22 -17.72
N HIS A 11 -7.27 -41.35 -16.64
CA HIS A 11 -7.66 -42.07 -15.43
C HIS A 11 -8.38 -41.18 -14.40
N PHE A 12 -8.29 -39.85 -14.50
CA PHE A 12 -8.91 -38.91 -13.55
C PHE A 12 -10.41 -39.15 -13.31
N PRO A 13 -11.25 -39.48 -14.32
CA PRO A 13 -12.67 -39.74 -14.08
C PRO A 13 -12.95 -40.94 -13.15
N LYS A 14 -11.96 -41.82 -12.95
CA LYS A 14 -12.06 -43.01 -12.08
C LYS A 14 -11.39 -42.80 -10.72
N PHE A 15 -10.72 -41.67 -10.50
CA PHE A 15 -9.98 -41.42 -9.27
C PHE A 15 -10.93 -41.21 -8.08
N LYS A 16 -10.62 -41.89 -6.99
CA LYS A 16 -11.14 -41.59 -5.65
C LYS A 16 -10.22 -40.59 -4.94
N THR A 17 -10.65 -40.09 -3.79
CA THR A 17 -9.87 -39.11 -3.00
C THR A 17 -8.46 -39.59 -2.68
N ASP A 18 -8.28 -40.85 -2.33
CA ASP A 18 -6.95 -41.43 -2.06
C ASP A 18 -6.06 -41.47 -3.30
N ASP A 19 -6.64 -41.66 -4.50
CA ASP A 19 -5.89 -41.61 -5.76
C ASP A 19 -5.41 -40.18 -6.04
N TRP A 20 -6.28 -39.18 -5.87
CA TRP A 20 -5.90 -37.77 -5.98
C TRP A 20 -4.77 -37.43 -5.04
N PHE A 21 -4.85 -37.88 -3.78
CA PHE A 21 -3.80 -37.67 -2.79
C PHE A 21 -2.50 -38.34 -3.19
N ALA A 22 -2.53 -39.64 -3.54
CA ALA A 22 -1.34 -40.38 -3.95
C ALA A 22 -0.64 -39.71 -5.14
N TRP A 23 -1.39 -39.13 -6.08
CA TRP A 23 -0.80 -38.47 -7.24
C TRP A 23 -0.29 -37.06 -6.94
N PHE A 24 -1.07 -36.19 -6.31
CA PHE A 24 -0.68 -34.79 -6.08
C PHE A 24 0.21 -34.59 -4.86
N HIS A 25 0.22 -35.50 -3.89
CA HIS A 25 1.03 -35.38 -2.68
C HIS A 25 2.23 -36.32 -2.64
N VAL A 26 2.30 -37.32 -3.54
CA VAL A 26 3.41 -38.30 -3.54
C VAL A 26 4.04 -38.43 -4.93
N LYS A 27 3.29 -38.86 -5.94
CA LYS A 27 3.87 -39.28 -7.23
C LYS A 27 4.27 -38.12 -8.16
N LEU A 28 3.53 -37.01 -8.16
CA LEU A 28 3.78 -35.87 -9.05
C LEU A 28 4.58 -34.75 -8.41
N VAL A 29 4.92 -34.81 -7.11
CA VAL A 29 5.47 -33.67 -6.34
C VAL A 29 6.64 -32.98 -7.04
N THR A 30 7.59 -33.74 -7.59
CA THR A 30 8.76 -33.21 -8.29
C THR A 30 8.46 -32.63 -9.69
N LEU A 31 7.29 -32.94 -10.24
CA LEU A 31 6.84 -32.50 -11.56
C LEU A 31 5.75 -31.42 -11.49
N LEU A 32 5.10 -31.22 -10.33
CA LEU A 32 4.07 -30.21 -10.11
C LEU A 32 4.51 -28.78 -10.49
N PRO A 33 5.78 -28.36 -10.28
CA PRO A 33 6.22 -27.03 -10.73
C PRO A 33 6.09 -26.79 -12.23
N SER A 34 6.05 -27.86 -13.04
CA SER A 34 5.87 -27.81 -14.49
C SER A 34 4.43 -28.14 -14.94
N PHE A 35 3.48 -28.20 -14.01
CA PHE A 35 2.08 -28.48 -14.28
C PHE A 35 1.40 -27.22 -14.84
N SER A 36 0.88 -27.27 -16.07
CA SER A 36 0.33 -26.08 -16.72
C SER A 36 -1.10 -25.78 -16.32
N ALA A 37 -1.56 -24.56 -16.57
CA ALA A 37 -2.95 -24.17 -16.36
C ALA A 37 -3.94 -25.06 -17.15
N VAL A 38 -3.59 -25.46 -18.38
CA VAL A 38 -4.42 -26.39 -19.18
C VAL A 38 -4.53 -27.75 -18.51
N MET A 39 -3.42 -28.27 -17.95
CA MET A 39 -3.42 -29.54 -17.23
C MET A 39 -4.29 -29.46 -15.98
N LEU A 40 -4.20 -28.36 -15.24
CA LEU A 40 -5.03 -28.14 -14.05
C LEU A 40 -6.51 -28.03 -14.41
N LYS A 41 -6.84 -27.26 -15.43
CA LYS A 41 -8.22 -27.12 -15.91
C LYS A 41 -8.83 -28.47 -16.28
N ASN A 42 -8.06 -29.33 -16.94
CA ASN A 42 -8.49 -30.69 -17.28
C ASN A 42 -8.59 -31.59 -16.05
N ALA A 43 -7.70 -31.45 -15.07
CA ALA A 43 -7.75 -32.22 -13.82
C ALA A 43 -8.93 -31.81 -12.94
N THR A 44 -9.34 -30.54 -12.98
CA THR A 44 -10.38 -29.99 -12.08
C THR A 44 -11.73 -29.78 -12.75
N SER A 45 -11.95 -30.17 -14.01
CA SER A 45 -13.14 -29.80 -14.77
C SER A 45 -14.46 -30.24 -14.12
N ASP A 46 -14.46 -31.44 -13.52
CA ASP A 46 -15.65 -32.14 -13.02
C ASP A 46 -15.40 -32.86 -11.68
N ILE A 47 -14.42 -32.39 -10.90
CA ILE A 47 -14.14 -32.93 -9.56
C ILE A 47 -14.99 -32.20 -8.50
N ASN A 48 -15.34 -32.89 -7.42
CA ASN A 48 -16.02 -32.29 -6.27
C ASN A 48 -15.06 -31.48 -5.39
N CYS A 49 -15.61 -30.68 -4.47
CA CYS A 49 -14.82 -29.83 -3.57
C CYS A 49 -13.79 -30.61 -2.74
N THR A 50 -14.14 -31.82 -2.28
CA THR A 50 -13.23 -32.67 -1.49
C THR A 50 -11.96 -33.01 -2.28
N ASN A 51 -12.11 -33.47 -3.52
CA ASN A 51 -10.97 -33.81 -4.38
C ASN A 51 -10.24 -32.56 -4.88
N TYR A 52 -10.97 -31.47 -5.10
CA TYR A 52 -10.39 -30.18 -5.45
C TYR A 52 -9.44 -29.66 -4.36
N HIS A 53 -9.85 -29.71 -3.09
CA HIS A 53 -8.98 -29.31 -1.97
C HIS A 53 -7.70 -30.15 -1.89
N VAL A 54 -7.76 -31.44 -2.26
CA VAL A 54 -6.55 -32.28 -2.35
C VAL A 54 -5.62 -31.79 -3.46
N VAL A 55 -6.16 -31.48 -4.64
CA VAL A 55 -5.38 -30.94 -5.76
C VAL A 55 -4.74 -29.59 -5.39
N VAL A 56 -5.51 -28.65 -4.84
CA VAL A 56 -5.03 -27.33 -4.42
C VAL A 56 -3.93 -27.46 -3.36
N SER A 57 -4.14 -28.30 -2.34
CA SER A 57 -3.13 -28.53 -1.28
C SER A 57 -1.83 -29.12 -1.83
N GLY A 58 -1.90 -30.02 -2.81
CA GLY A 58 -0.70 -30.54 -3.49
C GLY A 58 0.01 -29.46 -4.30
N MET A 59 -0.74 -28.69 -5.09
CA MET A 59 -0.22 -27.57 -5.88
C MET A 59 0.40 -26.47 -5.01
N ALA A 60 -0.19 -26.19 -3.83
CA ALA A 60 0.30 -25.19 -2.89
C ALA A 60 1.74 -25.47 -2.45
N LYS A 61 2.12 -26.76 -2.28
CA LYS A 61 3.50 -27.15 -1.96
C LYS A 61 4.50 -26.85 -3.08
N ALA A 62 4.03 -26.88 -4.32
CA ALA A 62 4.85 -26.56 -5.49
C ALA A 62 4.90 -25.07 -5.80
N PHE A 63 4.04 -24.25 -5.18
CA PHE A 63 3.90 -22.81 -5.44
C PHE A 63 5.23 -22.07 -5.55
N PRO A 64 6.19 -22.19 -4.59
CA PRO A 64 7.43 -21.43 -4.64
C PRO A 64 8.33 -21.78 -5.84
N SER A 65 8.12 -22.94 -6.48
CA SER A 65 8.90 -23.41 -7.62
C SER A 65 8.20 -23.20 -8.98
N ILE A 66 6.96 -22.73 -8.98
CA ILE A 66 6.22 -22.36 -10.20
C ILE A 66 6.65 -20.95 -10.61
N SER A 67 6.82 -20.70 -11.92
CA SER A 67 7.12 -19.35 -12.43
C SER A 67 6.00 -18.35 -12.10
N SER A 68 6.32 -17.05 -12.00
CA SER A 68 5.30 -16.02 -11.71
C SER A 68 4.10 -16.09 -12.66
N GLN A 69 4.37 -16.19 -13.97
CA GLN A 69 3.33 -16.36 -14.98
C GLN A 69 2.53 -17.66 -14.77
N GLY A 70 3.20 -18.77 -14.44
CA GLY A 70 2.53 -20.03 -14.16
C GLY A 70 1.61 -19.94 -12.94
N GLN A 71 2.04 -19.23 -11.87
CA GLN A 71 1.22 -19.02 -10.69
C GLN A 71 -0.05 -18.21 -11.03
N GLU A 72 0.06 -17.17 -11.85
CA GLU A 72 -1.08 -16.38 -12.32
C GLU A 72 -2.06 -17.22 -13.15
N GLU A 73 -1.58 -17.93 -14.17
CA GLU A 73 -2.43 -18.77 -15.04
C GLU A 73 -3.11 -19.91 -14.26
N ILE A 74 -2.41 -20.52 -13.30
CA ILE A 74 -2.98 -21.53 -12.41
C ILE A 74 -4.06 -20.93 -11.50
N THR A 75 -3.80 -19.74 -10.96
CA THR A 75 -4.76 -19.04 -10.10
C THR A 75 -6.04 -18.72 -10.86
N ASP A 76 -5.93 -18.27 -12.11
CA ASP A 76 -7.10 -18.02 -12.98
C ASP A 76 -7.94 -19.28 -13.18
N VAL A 77 -7.31 -20.46 -13.32
CA VAL A 77 -8.01 -21.74 -13.41
C VAL A 77 -8.71 -22.09 -12.09
N MET A 78 -8.04 -21.90 -10.95
CA MET A 78 -8.64 -22.16 -9.63
C MET A 78 -9.83 -21.24 -9.36
N VAL A 79 -9.70 -19.93 -9.62
CA VAL A 79 -10.78 -18.95 -9.52
C VAL A 79 -11.92 -19.31 -10.48
N GLY A 80 -11.60 -19.71 -11.72
CA GLY A 80 -12.59 -20.15 -12.70
C GLY A 80 -13.39 -21.37 -12.25
N TYR A 81 -12.73 -22.35 -11.63
CA TYR A 81 -13.40 -23.51 -11.03
C TYR A 81 -14.39 -23.08 -9.95
N LEU A 82 -13.96 -22.23 -9.01
CA LEU A 82 -14.82 -21.73 -7.93
C LEU A 82 -16.01 -20.94 -8.49
N LYS A 83 -15.77 -20.06 -9.47
CA LYS A 83 -16.81 -19.24 -10.12
C LYS A 83 -17.87 -20.07 -10.87
N LYS A 84 -17.49 -21.18 -11.52
CA LYS A 84 -18.43 -22.09 -12.22
C LYS A 84 -19.51 -22.62 -11.27
N SER A 85 -19.20 -22.70 -9.99
CA SER A 85 -20.05 -23.28 -8.95
C SER A 85 -20.62 -22.23 -8.00
N VAL A 86 -20.48 -20.93 -8.29
CA VAL A 86 -21.23 -19.87 -7.60
C VAL A 86 -22.69 -19.95 -8.07
N SER A 87 -23.47 -20.82 -7.43
CA SER A 87 -24.93 -20.72 -7.43
C SER A 87 -25.33 -19.53 -6.56
N VAL A 88 -26.39 -18.82 -6.94
CA VAL A 88 -26.99 -17.64 -6.27
C VAL A 88 -27.57 -17.99 -4.87
N ILE A 89 -26.76 -18.56 -4.00
CA ILE A 89 -27.08 -18.90 -2.63
C ILE A 89 -26.02 -18.20 -1.78
N ASN A 90 -26.42 -17.61 -0.66
CA ASN A 90 -25.60 -16.79 0.24
C ASN A 90 -24.42 -17.55 0.92
N THR A 91 -23.93 -18.64 0.34
CA THR A 91 -22.87 -19.49 0.88
C THR A 91 -21.74 -19.63 -0.14
N PRO A 92 -20.49 -19.33 0.26
CA PRO A 92 -19.32 -19.54 -0.59
C PRO A 92 -19.21 -21.00 -1.05
N VAL A 93 -18.83 -21.19 -2.32
CA VAL A 93 -18.60 -22.52 -2.91
C VAL A 93 -17.52 -23.30 -2.14
N CYS A 94 -17.61 -24.62 -2.06
CA CYS A 94 -16.61 -25.44 -1.35
C CYS A 94 -16.35 -25.04 0.10
N ARG A 95 -17.40 -24.59 0.81
CA ARG A 95 -17.35 -24.20 2.23
C ARG A 95 -17.66 -25.33 3.22
N GLN A 96 -18.12 -26.50 2.76
CA GLN A 96 -18.54 -27.57 3.66
C GLN A 96 -17.43 -27.93 4.66
N GLY A 97 -17.73 -27.83 5.97
CA GLY A 97 -16.77 -28.10 7.05
C GLY A 97 -15.74 -26.99 7.30
N ILE A 98 -15.91 -25.81 6.73
CA ILE A 98 -15.05 -24.63 6.92
C ILE A 98 -15.82 -23.56 7.70
N GLN A 99 -15.22 -23.08 8.80
CA GLN A 99 -15.89 -22.18 9.73
C GLN A 99 -15.60 -20.70 9.46
N SER A 100 -14.38 -20.36 9.02
CA SER A 100 -13.96 -18.97 8.77
C SER A 100 -13.61 -18.70 7.32
N ASP A 101 -13.69 -17.43 6.93
CA ASP A 101 -13.36 -16.96 5.58
C ASP A 101 -11.86 -17.11 5.28
N ALA A 102 -10.99 -16.92 6.27
CA ALA A 102 -9.55 -17.18 6.14
C ALA A 102 -9.27 -18.66 5.81
N GLN A 103 -9.88 -19.58 6.56
CA GLN A 103 -9.76 -21.01 6.28
C GLN A 103 -10.35 -21.37 4.92
N TRP A 104 -11.41 -20.68 4.50
CA TRP A 104 -12.00 -20.87 3.20
C TRP A 104 -11.03 -20.46 2.09
N LEU A 105 -10.43 -19.28 2.19
CA LEU A 105 -9.48 -18.79 1.20
C LEU A 105 -8.24 -19.68 1.14
N GLU A 106 -7.73 -20.10 2.29
CA GLU A 106 -6.57 -20.99 2.40
C GLU A 106 -6.85 -22.38 1.80
N LYS A 107 -8.01 -23.00 2.07
CA LYS A 107 -8.33 -24.32 1.51
C LYS A 107 -8.62 -24.29 0.01
N ASN A 108 -9.20 -23.21 -0.49
CA ASN A 108 -9.62 -23.12 -1.89
C ASN A 108 -8.55 -22.56 -2.80
N LEU A 109 -7.68 -21.66 -2.33
CA LEU A 109 -6.64 -21.03 -3.13
C LEU A 109 -5.24 -21.15 -2.50
N GLY A 110 -5.14 -21.31 -1.19
CA GLY A 110 -3.85 -21.38 -0.48
C GLY A 110 -2.94 -20.20 -0.86
N PRO A 111 -1.64 -20.41 -1.16
CA PRO A 111 -0.73 -19.34 -1.54
C PRO A 111 -1.08 -18.68 -2.90
N PHE A 112 -1.85 -19.36 -3.76
CA PHE A 112 -2.32 -18.78 -5.03
C PHE A 112 -3.31 -17.62 -4.82
N SER A 113 -3.93 -17.51 -3.65
CA SER A 113 -4.79 -16.37 -3.29
C SER A 113 -4.11 -15.02 -3.51
N THR A 114 -2.80 -14.93 -3.22
CA THR A 114 -1.98 -13.71 -3.40
C THR A 114 -1.84 -13.26 -4.86
N ARG A 115 -2.08 -14.16 -5.82
CA ARG A 115 -2.03 -13.92 -7.27
C ARG A 115 -3.39 -13.64 -7.88
N ALA A 116 -4.47 -13.83 -7.13
CA ALA A 116 -5.82 -13.58 -7.61
C ALA A 116 -6.07 -12.07 -7.77
N LYS A 117 -7.00 -11.69 -8.65
CA LYS A 117 -7.50 -10.32 -8.65
C LYS A 117 -8.40 -10.12 -7.43
N TYR A 118 -8.23 -9.03 -6.69
CA TYR A 118 -9.10 -8.74 -5.54
C TYR A 118 -10.59 -8.70 -5.94
N SER A 119 -10.90 -8.16 -7.12
CA SER A 119 -12.26 -8.16 -7.67
C SER A 119 -12.88 -9.56 -7.81
N ASP A 120 -12.06 -10.57 -8.06
CA ASP A 120 -12.52 -11.96 -8.19
C ASP A 120 -12.78 -12.59 -6.83
N LEU A 121 -11.98 -12.23 -5.81
CA LEU A 121 -12.17 -12.68 -4.43
C LEU A 121 -13.48 -12.12 -3.84
N LYS A 122 -13.84 -10.88 -4.16
CA LYS A 122 -15.11 -10.25 -3.73
C LYS A 122 -16.35 -11.04 -4.14
N VAL A 123 -16.30 -11.73 -5.29
CA VAL A 123 -17.45 -12.51 -5.81
C VAL A 123 -17.83 -13.65 -4.87
N PHE A 124 -16.90 -14.12 -4.03
CA PHE A 124 -17.14 -15.25 -3.14
C PHE A 124 -17.81 -14.89 -1.82
N ASN A 125 -18.24 -13.64 -1.60
CA ASN A 125 -18.90 -13.17 -0.37
C ASN A 125 -18.13 -13.51 0.92
N ILE A 126 -16.80 -13.37 0.86
CA ILE A 126 -15.90 -13.48 2.00
C ILE A 126 -15.59 -12.09 2.55
N SER A 127 -15.42 -11.98 3.87
CA SER A 127 -14.96 -10.74 4.50
C SER A 127 -13.51 -10.47 4.14
N GLY A 128 -13.26 -9.35 3.44
CA GLY A 128 -11.90 -8.91 3.07
C GLY A 128 -10.99 -8.68 4.28
N VAL A 129 -11.57 -8.22 5.39
CA VAL A 129 -10.89 -7.99 6.67
C VAL A 129 -10.47 -9.32 7.31
N ALA A 130 -11.38 -10.30 7.34
CA ALA A 130 -11.12 -11.60 7.94
C ALA A 130 -10.04 -12.41 7.21
N VAL A 131 -9.67 -12.01 5.99
CA VAL A 131 -8.67 -12.69 5.16
C VAL A 131 -7.42 -11.84 4.91
N VAL A 132 -7.25 -10.72 5.62
CA VAL A 132 -6.18 -9.75 5.34
C VAL A 132 -4.78 -10.37 5.34
N GLU A 133 -4.53 -11.33 6.23
CA GLU A 133 -3.27 -12.09 6.35
C GLU A 133 -2.95 -12.94 5.10
N ASN A 134 -3.97 -13.31 4.32
CA ASN A 134 -3.82 -14.11 3.10
C ASN A 134 -3.75 -13.25 1.84
N LEU A 135 -3.93 -11.93 1.95
CA LEU A 135 -3.90 -11.00 0.81
C LEU A 135 -2.48 -10.53 0.51
N SER A 136 -2.18 -10.36 -0.78
CA SER A 136 -0.95 -9.69 -1.20
C SER A 136 -0.98 -8.18 -0.85
N PRO A 137 0.17 -7.49 -0.78
CA PRO A 137 0.21 -6.05 -0.54
C PRO A 137 -0.65 -5.24 -1.52
N LYS A 138 -0.68 -5.64 -2.80
CA LYS A 138 -1.54 -5.03 -3.81
C LYS A 138 -3.03 -5.22 -3.49
N GLN A 139 -3.44 -6.43 -3.12
CA GLN A 139 -4.83 -6.71 -2.75
C GLN A 139 -5.25 -5.97 -1.47
N LYS A 140 -4.33 -5.82 -0.50
CA LYS A 140 -4.55 -4.99 0.70
C LYS A 140 -4.78 -3.52 0.32
N ALA A 141 -4.04 -2.97 -0.64
CA ALA A 141 -4.26 -1.62 -1.15
C ALA A 141 -5.61 -1.49 -1.88
N GLU A 142 -5.98 -2.49 -2.68
CA GLU A 142 -7.28 -2.57 -3.34
C GLU A 142 -8.43 -2.64 -2.31
N LEU A 143 -8.28 -3.40 -1.22
CA LEU A 143 -9.22 -3.49 -0.10
C LEU A 143 -9.43 -2.13 0.60
N ILE A 144 -8.34 -1.43 0.95
CA ILE A 144 -8.43 -0.12 1.61
C ILE A 144 -9.17 0.89 0.73
N LEU A 145 -8.90 0.89 -0.57
CA LEU A 145 -9.47 1.84 -1.52
C LEU A 145 -10.82 1.39 -2.09
N ASP A 146 -11.33 0.22 -1.72
CA ASP A 146 -12.62 -0.29 -2.18
C ASP A 146 -13.78 0.43 -1.48
N PRO A 147 -14.67 1.14 -2.19
CA PRO A 147 -15.82 1.79 -1.56
C PRO A 147 -16.73 0.81 -0.82
N ASP A 148 -16.82 -0.44 -1.30
CA ASP A 148 -17.67 -1.47 -0.69
C ASP A 148 -17.11 -2.02 0.62
N SER A 149 -15.80 -1.84 0.89
CA SER A 149 -15.18 -2.31 2.14
C SER A 149 -15.41 -1.35 3.31
N ASN A 150 -15.77 -0.09 3.02
CA ASN A 150 -15.86 0.99 4.00
C ASN A 150 -14.57 1.20 4.83
N ALA A 151 -13.41 0.75 4.32
CA ALA A 151 -12.16 0.78 5.07
C ALA A 151 -11.68 2.19 5.40
N LEU A 152 -11.82 3.14 4.47
CA LEU A 152 -11.43 4.54 4.71
C LEU A 152 -12.29 5.27 5.75
N GLU A 153 -13.39 4.67 6.20
CA GLU A 153 -14.24 5.18 7.27
C GLU A 153 -14.16 4.33 8.55
N ASN A 154 -13.29 3.33 8.59
CA ASN A 154 -13.20 2.38 9.69
C ASN A 154 -11.74 2.19 10.14
N GLU A 155 -11.40 2.82 11.27
CA GLU A 155 -10.08 2.75 11.88
C GLU A 155 -9.59 1.32 12.13
N ASN A 156 -10.49 0.40 12.52
CA ASN A 156 -10.10 -0.97 12.86
C ASN A 156 -9.62 -1.74 11.63
N ILE A 157 -10.32 -1.59 10.50
CA ILE A 157 -9.94 -2.25 9.24
C ILE A 157 -8.55 -1.77 8.79
N VAL A 158 -8.33 -0.46 8.84
CA VAL A 158 -7.05 0.14 8.47
C VAL A 158 -5.94 -0.34 9.39
N ARG A 159 -6.18 -0.41 10.70
CA ARG A 159 -5.21 -0.94 11.66
C ARG A 159 -4.87 -2.39 11.34
N GLU A 160 -5.85 -3.26 11.13
CA GLU A 160 -5.61 -4.67 10.81
C GLU A 160 -4.79 -4.83 9.52
N VAL A 161 -5.13 -4.07 8.47
CA VAL A 161 -4.34 -4.07 7.22
C VAL A 161 -2.91 -3.63 7.47
N PHE A 162 -2.68 -2.51 8.15
CA PHE A 162 -1.33 -2.02 8.38
C PHE A 162 -0.53 -2.91 9.33
N THR A 163 -1.13 -3.44 10.40
CA THR A 163 -0.50 -4.43 11.27
C THR A 163 -0.03 -5.64 10.47
N SER A 164 -0.86 -6.19 9.58
CA SER A 164 -0.48 -7.32 8.71
C SER A 164 0.64 -7.00 7.72
N LEU A 165 0.91 -5.72 7.43
CA LEU A 165 2.02 -5.28 6.56
C LEU A 165 3.31 -5.08 7.36
N THR A 166 3.20 -4.51 8.56
CA THR A 166 4.34 -4.07 9.36
C THR A 166 4.90 -5.15 10.29
N GLU A 167 4.07 -6.14 10.68
CA GLU A 167 4.52 -7.29 11.47
C GLU A 167 5.01 -8.46 10.60
N SER A 168 4.93 -8.32 9.27
CA SER A 168 5.46 -9.28 8.31
C SER A 168 7.00 -9.35 8.40
N PRO A 169 7.61 -10.54 8.31
CA PRO A 169 9.07 -10.66 8.19
C PRO A 169 9.61 -10.16 6.83
N ASP A 170 8.73 -10.03 5.83
CA ASP A 170 9.06 -9.46 4.53
C ASP A 170 8.92 -7.93 4.59
N THR A 171 10.05 -7.23 4.60
CA THR A 171 10.14 -5.77 4.72
C THR A 171 9.69 -5.03 3.45
N GLU A 172 9.56 -5.73 2.31
CA GLU A 172 9.10 -5.10 1.07
C GLU A 172 7.59 -4.90 1.04
N GLN A 173 6.82 -5.57 1.92
CA GLN A 173 5.35 -5.53 1.86
C GLN A 173 4.79 -4.11 1.95
N LEU A 174 5.33 -3.27 2.84
CA LEU A 174 4.87 -1.90 3.01
C LEU A 174 5.10 -1.08 1.73
N SER A 175 6.28 -1.20 1.12
CA SER A 175 6.62 -0.53 -0.14
C SER A 175 5.75 -1.00 -1.30
N GLN A 176 5.54 -2.32 -1.45
CA GLN A 176 4.68 -2.90 -2.47
C GLN A 176 3.21 -2.48 -2.30
N PHE A 177 2.73 -2.40 -1.06
CA PHE A 177 1.41 -1.85 -0.75
C PHE A 177 1.30 -0.40 -1.22
N PHE A 178 2.26 0.46 -0.83
CA PHE A 178 2.20 1.88 -1.17
C PHE A 178 2.39 2.17 -2.65
N GLN A 179 3.16 1.35 -3.36
CA GLN A 179 3.23 1.38 -4.82
C GLN A 179 1.83 1.20 -5.41
N ALA A 180 1.15 0.10 -5.09
CA ALA A 180 -0.20 -0.18 -5.58
C ALA A 180 -1.22 0.89 -5.12
N TYR A 181 -1.17 1.29 -3.84
CA TYR A 181 -2.03 2.32 -3.26
C TYR A 181 -1.90 3.65 -4.01
N SER A 182 -0.66 4.09 -4.29
CA SER A 182 -0.41 5.34 -5.02
C SER A 182 -0.88 5.27 -6.48
N ASP A 183 -0.72 4.13 -7.14
CA ASP A 183 -1.15 3.94 -8.53
C ASP A 183 -2.68 3.94 -8.65
N ILE A 184 -3.38 3.28 -7.72
CA ILE A 184 -4.85 3.29 -7.66
C ILE A 184 -5.36 4.72 -7.35
N ASN A 185 -4.73 5.43 -6.41
CA ASN A 185 -5.09 6.82 -6.08
C ASN A 185 -4.94 7.75 -7.30
N LYS A 186 -3.85 7.63 -8.06
CA LYS A 186 -3.65 8.39 -9.32
C LYS A 186 -4.74 8.07 -10.34
N GLN A 187 -5.05 6.78 -10.54
CA GLN A 187 -6.10 6.36 -11.48
C GLN A 187 -7.48 6.91 -11.10
N ARG A 188 -7.77 7.04 -9.80
CA ARG A 188 -9.05 7.51 -9.26
C ARG A 188 -9.07 9.00 -8.92
N ASN A 189 -7.98 9.73 -9.15
CA ASN A 189 -7.80 11.13 -8.77
C ASN A 189 -8.04 11.41 -7.26
N ILE A 190 -7.69 10.44 -6.40
CA ILE A 190 -7.76 10.61 -4.94
C ILE A 190 -6.51 11.38 -4.50
N THR A 191 -6.71 12.54 -3.88
CA THR A 191 -5.62 13.43 -3.47
C THR A 191 -5.51 13.62 -1.96
N ILE A 192 -6.51 13.16 -1.21
CA ILE A 192 -6.63 13.23 0.24
C ILE A 192 -7.51 12.08 0.74
N VAL A 193 -7.15 11.50 1.89
CA VAL A 193 -8.06 10.65 2.69
C VAL A 193 -8.90 11.60 3.54
N GLU A 194 -10.21 11.65 3.32
CA GLU A 194 -11.10 12.64 3.94
C GLU A 194 -11.22 12.45 5.45
N ASN A 195 -11.38 11.21 5.90
CA ASN A 195 -11.49 10.87 7.32
C ASN A 195 -10.16 11.15 8.04
N PRO A 196 -10.10 12.15 8.95
CA PRO A 196 -8.85 12.55 9.58
C PRO A 196 -8.29 11.48 10.51
N ALA A 197 -9.13 10.73 11.23
CA ALA A 197 -8.68 9.70 12.15
C ALA A 197 -8.01 8.53 11.39
N VAL A 198 -8.63 8.08 10.30
CA VAL A 198 -8.03 7.06 9.42
C VAL A 198 -6.74 7.59 8.79
N ARG A 199 -6.74 8.84 8.33
CA ARG A 199 -5.54 9.48 7.76
C ARG A 199 -4.37 9.54 8.74
N ASP A 200 -4.64 9.88 10.00
CA ASP A 200 -3.65 9.90 11.09
C ASP A 200 -3.10 8.50 11.38
N ILE A 201 -3.96 7.47 11.37
CA ILE A 201 -3.55 6.08 11.58
C ILE A 201 -2.60 5.61 10.49
N ILE A 202 -2.98 5.81 9.22
CA ILE A 202 -2.16 5.41 8.08
C ILE A 202 -0.79 6.07 8.18
N LEU A 203 -0.75 7.39 8.44
CA LEU A 203 0.49 8.12 8.56
C LEU A 203 1.35 7.63 9.72
N ASN A 204 0.78 7.49 10.93
CA ASN A 204 1.52 7.12 12.12
C ASN A 204 2.08 5.70 12.03
N LEU A 205 1.27 4.72 11.62
CA LEU A 205 1.72 3.34 11.45
C LEU A 205 2.82 3.24 10.39
N THR A 206 2.69 3.99 9.30
CA THR A 206 3.72 4.02 8.24
C THR A 206 5.02 4.63 8.73
N LEU A 207 4.99 5.82 9.36
CA LEU A 207 6.19 6.48 9.86
C LEU A 207 6.88 5.67 10.98
N THR A 208 6.10 4.98 11.81
CA THR A 208 6.63 4.07 12.83
C THR A 208 7.35 2.88 12.18
N ALA A 209 6.77 2.28 11.15
CA ALA A 209 7.37 1.16 10.43
C ALA A 209 8.63 1.58 9.63
N LEU A 210 8.67 2.81 9.12
CA LEU A 210 9.83 3.35 8.40
C LEU A 210 10.93 3.91 9.31
N ALA A 211 10.65 4.13 10.60
CA ALA A 211 11.62 4.67 11.55
C ALA A 211 13.01 3.99 11.51
N PRO A 212 13.13 2.65 11.52
CA PRO A 212 14.43 1.99 11.41
C PRO A 212 15.08 2.15 10.03
N GLU A 213 14.30 2.31 8.96
CA GLU A 213 14.79 2.39 7.57
C GLU A 213 15.31 3.80 7.22
N PHE A 214 14.90 4.84 7.95
CA PHE A 214 15.28 6.23 7.64
C PHE A 214 16.79 6.51 7.72
N GLU A 215 17.55 5.69 8.45
CA GLU A 215 19.01 5.79 8.51
C GLU A 215 19.66 5.44 7.17
N ASP A 216 19.06 4.52 6.41
CA ASP A 216 19.57 4.04 5.13
C ASP A 216 18.99 4.80 3.92
N PHE A 217 17.98 5.64 4.14
CA PHE A 217 17.31 6.38 3.07
C PHE A 217 18.22 7.41 2.37
N GLY A 218 18.29 7.30 1.04
CA GLY A 218 18.83 8.33 0.16
C GLY A 218 17.77 9.38 -0.22
N PRO A 219 18.17 10.44 -0.95
CA PRO A 219 17.26 11.49 -1.39
C PRO A 219 16.07 10.99 -2.23
N GLU A 220 16.27 9.98 -3.07
CA GLU A 220 15.20 9.41 -3.90
C GLU A 220 14.19 8.60 -3.08
N ASP A 221 14.60 7.97 -1.97
CA ASP A 221 13.71 7.25 -1.08
C ASP A 221 12.78 8.23 -0.35
N TYR A 222 13.35 9.30 0.21
CA TYR A 222 12.55 10.39 0.80
C TYR A 222 11.59 11.00 -0.22
N LYS A 223 12.04 11.20 -1.46
CA LYS A 223 11.19 11.70 -2.54
C LYS A 223 10.04 10.73 -2.82
N LEU A 224 10.32 9.44 -2.98
CA LEU A 224 9.31 8.42 -3.25
C LEU A 224 8.26 8.38 -2.13
N TRP A 225 8.70 8.29 -0.89
CA TRP A 225 7.81 8.18 0.26
C TRP A 225 6.95 9.43 0.47
N PHE A 226 7.57 10.61 0.56
CA PHE A 226 6.87 11.84 0.91
C PHE A 226 6.17 12.50 -0.28
N GLN A 227 6.68 12.31 -1.51
CA GLN A 227 6.10 12.94 -2.69
C GLN A 227 5.22 12.03 -3.55
N VAL A 228 5.29 10.71 -3.38
CA VAL A 228 4.48 9.76 -4.17
C VAL A 228 3.55 8.94 -3.29
N TYR A 229 4.08 8.28 -2.26
CA TYR A 229 3.32 7.31 -1.48
C TYR A 229 2.40 7.95 -0.42
N LEU A 230 2.89 8.93 0.32
CA LEU A 230 2.16 9.52 1.45
C LEU A 230 1.26 10.70 1.07
N VAL A 231 1.18 11.07 -0.22
CA VAL A 231 0.50 12.29 -0.71
C VAL A 231 -0.92 12.48 -0.20
N THR A 232 -1.69 11.38 -0.07
CA THR A 232 -3.08 11.40 0.37
C THR A 232 -3.24 11.55 1.89
N VAL A 233 -2.17 11.31 2.65
CA VAL A 233 -2.17 11.39 4.11
C VAL A 233 -1.33 12.55 4.68
N MET A 234 -0.65 13.31 3.81
CA MET A 234 0.19 14.45 4.20
C MET A 234 -0.50 15.52 5.05
N ALA A 235 -1.83 15.68 4.93
CA ALA A 235 -2.58 16.68 5.71
C ALA A 235 -2.58 16.39 7.23
N SER A 236 -2.23 15.16 7.62
CA SER A 236 -2.09 14.73 9.02
C SER A 236 -0.68 14.91 9.57
N LEU A 237 0.29 15.34 8.75
CA LEU A 237 1.64 15.59 9.24
C LEU A 237 1.63 16.75 10.24
N HIS A 238 2.07 16.45 11.44
CA HIS A 238 2.38 17.44 12.45
C HIS A 238 3.85 17.31 12.87
N PRO A 239 4.42 18.32 13.54
CA PRO A 239 5.85 18.36 13.87
C PRO A 239 6.30 17.18 14.73
N GLY A 240 5.42 16.70 15.61
CA GLY A 240 5.63 15.46 16.36
C GLY A 240 5.77 14.19 15.49
N SER A 241 5.07 14.10 14.36
CA SER A 241 5.18 12.96 13.44
C SER A 241 6.57 12.84 12.81
N LEU A 242 7.28 13.97 12.68
CA LEU A 242 8.61 14.01 12.06
C LEU A 242 9.75 13.72 13.05
N ALA A 243 9.42 13.55 14.34
CA ALA A 243 10.43 13.28 15.37
C ALA A 243 11.15 11.94 15.17
N VAL A 244 10.55 11.02 14.42
CA VAL A 244 11.13 9.70 14.08
C VAL A 244 12.19 9.79 12.97
N ILE A 245 12.26 10.91 12.22
CA ILE A 245 13.23 11.09 11.15
C ILE A 245 14.57 11.53 11.76
N PRO A 246 15.70 10.89 11.41
CA PRO A 246 17.02 11.29 11.88
C PRO A 246 17.32 12.75 11.56
N SER A 247 17.95 13.46 12.49
CA SER A 247 18.38 14.84 12.28
C SER A 247 19.60 14.96 11.34
N ASN A 248 20.32 13.87 11.11
CA ASN A 248 21.55 13.80 10.33
C ASN A 248 21.32 13.28 8.90
N ILE A 249 20.39 13.89 8.17
CA ILE A 249 20.14 13.58 6.76
C ILE A 249 20.81 14.59 5.83
N SER A 250 21.00 14.22 4.57
CA SER A 250 21.60 15.13 3.59
C SER A 250 20.67 16.31 3.24
N CYS A 251 21.25 17.44 2.83
CA CYS A 251 20.50 18.59 2.34
C CYS A 251 19.57 18.24 1.15
N ALA A 252 19.95 17.25 0.32
CA ALA A 252 19.11 16.75 -0.78
C ALA A 252 17.93 15.90 -0.27
N SER A 253 18.17 15.04 0.71
CA SER A 253 17.10 14.28 1.39
C SER A 253 16.10 15.21 2.09
N TYR A 254 16.61 16.28 2.72
CA TYR A 254 15.76 17.33 3.28
C TYR A 254 14.91 17.96 2.17
N ALA A 255 15.51 18.49 1.10
CA ALA A 255 14.77 19.12 0.00
C ALA A 255 13.67 18.20 -0.58
N ALA A 256 13.96 16.91 -0.74
CA ALA A 256 13.01 15.91 -1.22
C ALA A 256 11.75 15.78 -0.36
N MET A 257 11.81 16.00 0.96
CA MET A 257 10.61 15.99 1.80
C MET A 257 9.75 17.24 1.64
N TYR A 258 10.34 18.41 1.36
CA TYR A 258 9.64 19.70 1.42
C TYR A 258 8.98 20.16 0.11
N GLU A 259 9.44 19.74 -1.06
CA GLU A 259 8.96 20.29 -2.34
C GLU A 259 7.42 20.18 -2.52
N ILE A 260 6.75 19.16 -1.97
CA ILE A 260 5.28 19.04 -2.01
C ILE A 260 4.56 19.77 -0.87
N ILE A 261 5.15 19.84 0.34
CA ILE A 261 4.56 20.56 1.48
C ILE A 261 4.33 22.03 1.10
N PHE A 262 5.26 22.63 0.35
CA PHE A 262 5.14 24.01 -0.14
C PHE A 262 4.15 24.18 -1.30
N LEU A 263 4.01 23.22 -2.22
CA LEU A 263 3.10 23.35 -3.36
C LEU A 263 1.61 23.22 -2.99
N LYS A 264 1.28 22.43 -1.95
CA LYS A 264 -0.10 22.29 -1.47
C LYS A 264 -0.54 23.41 -0.52
N SER A 265 0.41 24.05 0.17
CA SER A 265 0.17 25.34 0.82
C SER A 265 0.13 26.44 -0.25
N LYS A 266 -0.85 27.35 -0.26
CA LYS A 266 -0.86 28.49 -1.23
C LYS A 266 0.31 29.48 -1.05
N VAL A 267 1.37 29.11 -0.33
CA VAL A 267 2.55 29.92 -0.04
C VAL A 267 3.51 29.86 -1.23
N ARG A 268 3.37 30.81 -2.14
CA ARG A 268 4.02 30.72 -3.45
C ARG A 268 5.51 31.07 -3.47
N HIS A 269 6.10 31.60 -2.41
CA HIS A 269 7.52 31.98 -2.38
C HIS A 269 8.11 31.80 -0.98
N PHE A 270 8.77 30.66 -0.73
CA PHE A 270 9.83 30.55 0.28
C PHE A 270 11.18 30.56 -0.45
N GLY A 271 11.87 31.69 -0.42
CA GLY A 271 13.25 31.77 -0.89
C GLY A 271 14.18 31.22 0.19
N PHE A 272 14.69 30.00 0.02
CA PHE A 272 15.87 29.57 0.78
C PHE A 272 17.09 30.34 0.25
N CYS A 273 17.57 31.34 0.99
CA CYS A 273 18.91 31.89 0.75
C CYS A 273 19.94 30.79 1.00
N THR A 274 20.60 30.34 -0.08
CA THR A 274 21.86 29.58 -0.13
C THR A 274 22.36 28.97 1.18
N MET A 275 22.05 27.70 1.42
CA MET A 275 22.67 26.90 2.48
C MET A 275 24.07 26.45 2.04
N SER A 276 25.07 27.28 2.27
CA SER A 276 26.46 26.85 2.15
C SER A 276 26.83 26.02 3.38
N LYS A 277 27.04 24.72 3.16
CA LYS A 277 27.43 23.66 4.12
C LYS A 277 26.31 23.27 5.09
N CYS A 278 25.83 22.03 4.90
CA CYS A 278 25.03 21.24 5.84
C CYS A 278 25.81 21.11 7.17
N GLY A 279 25.75 22.16 7.99
CA GLY A 279 26.38 22.33 9.29
C GLY A 279 25.71 23.55 9.93
N PHE A 280 24.76 23.29 10.82
CA PHE A 280 23.90 24.28 11.49
C PHE A 280 24.63 25.59 11.85
N ARG A 281 24.50 26.62 11.00
CA ARG A 281 24.75 28.01 11.40
C ARG A 281 23.60 28.89 10.91
N GLN A 282 22.75 29.24 11.88
CA GLN A 282 21.82 30.36 11.96
C GLN A 282 20.94 30.64 10.73
N VAL A 283 19.65 30.32 10.86
CA VAL A 283 18.61 31.01 10.07
C VAL A 283 18.11 32.19 10.88
N THR A 284 18.50 33.39 10.45
CA THR A 284 18.29 34.61 11.22
C THR A 284 17.00 35.36 10.84
N LYS A 285 16.25 34.94 9.80
CA LYS A 285 14.95 35.53 9.41
C LYS A 285 14.13 34.55 8.55
N MET A 286 12.85 34.42 8.86
CA MET A 286 11.85 33.72 8.03
C MET A 286 10.88 34.78 7.46
N CYS A 287 10.73 34.84 6.14
CA CYS A 287 9.83 35.78 5.47
C CYS A 287 8.71 35.01 4.75
N VAL A 288 7.45 35.29 5.09
CA VAL A 288 6.26 34.77 4.42
C VAL A 288 5.71 35.88 3.53
N PHE A 289 5.53 35.60 2.23
CA PHE A 289 4.95 36.57 1.28
C PHE A 289 3.52 36.18 0.91
N PHE A 290 2.56 37.11 1.09
CA PHE A 290 1.19 37.00 0.59
C PHE A 290 1.00 37.79 -0.72
N PRO A 291 0.10 37.38 -1.64
CA PRO A 291 -0.16 38.13 -2.88
C PRO A 291 -0.85 39.47 -2.59
N GLN A 292 -0.32 40.56 -3.16
CA GLN A 292 -0.96 41.88 -3.10
C GLN A 292 -2.18 41.94 -4.03
N THR A 293 -3.39 41.79 -3.49
CA THR A 293 -4.61 42.26 -4.16
C THR A 293 -5.46 43.06 -3.19
N HIS A 294 -5.46 44.38 -3.42
CA HIS A 294 -6.25 45.44 -2.76
C HIS A 294 -5.68 46.07 -1.47
N TRP A 295 -4.78 47.05 -1.66
CA TRP A 295 -4.61 48.18 -0.72
C TRP A 295 -4.72 49.51 -1.48
N PRO A 296 -5.35 50.56 -0.91
CA PRO A 296 -5.56 51.83 -1.58
C PRO A 296 -4.23 52.57 -1.81
N ARG A 297 -4.08 53.19 -3.01
CA ARG A 297 -2.89 53.93 -3.43
C ARG A 297 -2.56 55.07 -2.46
N ALA A 298 -1.63 54.85 -1.54
CA ALA A 298 -0.88 55.93 -0.91
C ALA A 298 0.37 56.23 -1.76
N LYS A 299 0.52 57.49 -2.17
CA LYS A 299 1.72 57.99 -2.87
C LYS A 299 2.93 57.87 -1.93
N PHE A 300 3.97 57.16 -2.38
CA PHE A 300 5.29 57.24 -1.76
C PHE A 300 6.28 57.82 -2.76
N GLU A 301 6.94 58.90 -2.36
CA GLU A 301 8.12 59.45 -3.02
C GLU A 301 9.31 58.53 -2.70
N ASN A 302 10.04 58.12 -3.74
CA ASN A 302 11.28 57.33 -3.77
C ASN A 302 11.16 55.79 -3.94
N PRO A 303 11.61 55.19 -5.07
CA PRO A 303 11.32 53.78 -5.42
C PRO A 303 12.16 52.69 -4.72
N ALA A 304 13.15 53.04 -3.89
CA ALA A 304 14.07 52.06 -3.30
C ALA A 304 13.65 51.57 -1.90
N THR A 305 12.64 52.17 -1.30
CA THR A 305 12.22 51.90 0.10
C THR A 305 10.84 51.23 0.23
N ALA A 306 10.17 50.93 -0.88
CA ALA A 306 8.80 50.39 -0.86
C ALA A 306 8.68 48.86 -0.69
N ALA A 307 9.79 48.12 -0.53
CA ALA A 307 9.75 46.65 -0.51
C ALA A 307 9.76 46.01 0.89
N PHE A 308 9.76 46.81 1.97
CA PHE A 308 9.97 46.26 3.32
C PHE A 308 9.08 46.93 4.35
N THR A 309 7.82 46.50 4.47
CA THR A 309 7.06 46.63 5.72
C THR A 309 5.90 45.64 5.70
N GLY A 310 5.99 44.59 6.52
CA GLY A 310 4.88 43.63 6.69
C GLY A 310 5.28 42.20 7.08
N CYS A 311 6.24 41.99 7.99
CA CYS A 311 6.34 40.72 8.74
C CYS A 311 7.31 40.89 9.93
N GLU A 312 6.78 41.03 11.14
CA GLU A 312 7.54 40.77 12.38
C GLU A 312 6.90 39.57 13.09
N ILE A 313 7.34 38.36 12.75
CA ILE A 313 7.43 37.27 13.71
C ILE A 313 8.92 37.14 14.04
N LYS A 314 9.38 37.86 15.07
CA LYS A 314 10.72 37.70 15.64
C LYS A 314 10.73 36.49 16.56
N GLN A 315 10.70 35.28 16.00
CA GLN A 315 11.15 34.10 16.75
C GLN A 315 12.57 33.74 16.31
N ARG A 316 13.48 33.84 17.28
CA ARG A 316 14.89 33.51 17.13
C ARG A 316 15.01 31.98 17.24
N VAL A 317 14.98 31.26 16.11
CA VAL A 317 15.15 29.80 16.11
C VAL A 317 16.63 29.48 16.27
N THR A 318 17.03 29.18 17.50
CA THR A 318 18.36 28.64 17.78
C THR A 318 18.37 27.14 17.52
N GLN A 319 19.04 26.75 16.44
CA GLN A 319 19.71 25.46 16.21
C GLN A 319 18.85 24.17 16.33
N GLY A 320 18.72 23.42 15.24
CA GLY A 320 18.81 21.96 15.33
C GLY A 320 17.67 21.08 14.81
N ASP A 321 16.47 21.57 14.55
CA ASP A 321 15.32 20.65 14.44
C ASP A 321 14.44 20.86 13.21
N ILE A 322 14.29 19.79 12.41
CA ILE A 322 13.26 19.65 11.36
C ILE A 322 11.88 19.99 11.93
N ARG A 323 11.64 19.64 13.20
CA ARG A 323 10.41 19.91 13.95
C ARG A 323 10.06 21.40 13.92
N THR A 324 11.01 22.27 14.27
CA THR A 324 10.78 23.71 14.32
C THR A 324 10.47 24.32 12.96
N TYR A 325 11.04 23.79 11.87
CA TYR A 325 10.72 24.27 10.53
C TYR A 325 9.32 23.86 10.08
N VAL A 326 8.93 22.62 10.36
CA VAL A 326 7.58 22.16 10.03
C VAL A 326 6.53 22.79 10.92
N ASP A 327 6.81 23.01 12.21
CA ASP A 327 5.98 23.80 13.12
C ASP A 327 5.62 25.15 12.51
N ILE A 328 6.62 25.88 12.00
CA ILE A 328 6.35 27.21 11.47
C ILE A 328 5.62 27.15 10.12
N ILE A 329 5.98 26.22 9.22
CA ILE A 329 5.27 26.05 7.94
C ILE A 329 3.81 25.60 8.16
N PHE A 330 3.57 24.72 9.12
CA PHE A 330 2.25 24.24 9.50
C PHE A 330 1.41 25.34 10.17
N GLN A 331 2.01 26.13 11.06
CA GLN A 331 1.34 27.32 11.61
C GLN A 331 0.96 28.32 10.51
N ILE A 332 1.80 28.49 9.49
CA ILE A 332 1.51 29.37 8.35
C ILE A 332 0.39 28.79 7.46
N SER A 333 0.30 27.47 7.27
CA SER A 333 -0.72 26.85 6.44
C SER A 333 -2.12 26.81 7.09
N GLN A 334 -2.20 26.93 8.43
CA GLN A 334 -3.46 26.97 9.18
C GLN A 334 -4.02 28.38 9.41
N LEU A 335 -3.32 29.44 8.99
CA LEU A 335 -3.86 30.80 9.09
C LEU A 335 -5.07 30.97 8.14
N PRO A 336 -6.21 31.53 8.61
CA PRO A 336 -7.34 31.81 7.74
C PRO A 336 -6.92 32.79 6.64
N LEU A 337 -7.30 32.48 5.40
CA LEU A 337 -7.12 33.37 4.26
C LEU A 337 -7.90 34.67 4.53
N LEU A 338 -7.20 35.74 4.89
CA LEU A 338 -7.74 37.10 4.92
C LEU A 338 -7.79 37.69 3.52
#